data_AF-A0A1D9P133-F1
#
_entry.id   AF-A0A1D9P133-F1
#
_cell.length_a   1.000
_cell.length_b   1.000
_cell.length_c   1.000
_cell.angle_alpha   90.00
_cell.angle_beta   90.00
_cell.angle_gamma   90.00
#
_symmetry.space_group_name_H-M   'P 1'
#
loop_
_entity.id
_entity.type
_entity.pdbx_description
1 polymer ?
#
loop_
_entity_poly.entity_id
_entity_poly.type
_entity_poly.pdbx_seq_one_letter_code
_entity_poly.pdbx_strand_id
1 'polypeptide(L)'
;MNNGEKKGFIWCFLLAGVFIVLGAWYYISMWGNIVNAYNDSFENYDTVLAERSVDESINNYYELDIDASFGCFATETKDGDVDKAYYLVWLNDDSIAAVEVNRKADITELDRIVDETWAYLNYESDTLSKDKFSGTVKVTSFGGNLHTMYRQTLDEIGITDENYVIRDILFDYSEGRIIKHDSIVFGVFGVIGIAMLIFFIVAAVLPNKGKISGTALLHEKMDLVSYKHAKERIKNPEIKASYKKLKRAMILWFTPGILLLLIPGCLYAYTAHANKATAAEDRQAQYDLADSNKVNQAKENETAQITLTKVPSLIFSENDETYYILDYNGFYFVAIIDSNDFNKIRHEIDENGKYTLYGFLQEPSDGAKNKALEYVNEITGKEHQYSEYDQLLGKYALNVEEDYAGVGVPIEKIKNFMIGAAIFIICSFIFGFSALSKYRYMVTSMRHLSDMDYEQMEKELESANVTRYPQNLIFTENYLVHLHSSSIYRDSTDKESLVLFTKYSDIKWIYPSNRSMNGTVTNYGIAVYGPQIGTCNILSLPTSEKDVQIINGVINHLLSKCPQALFGYNDENKQKLGM
;
A
#
# COMPACT_ATOMS: atom_id res chain seq x y z
N MET A 1 -12.92 24.49 -10.32
CA MET A 1 -11.68 23.78 -9.99
C MET A 1 -10.74 23.93 -11.18
N ASN A 2 -9.72 24.76 -11.01
CA ASN A 2 -8.68 25.01 -12.00
C ASN A 2 -7.79 23.78 -12.20
N ASN A 3 -7.01 23.76 -13.28
CA ASN A 3 -6.25 22.59 -13.72
C ASN A 3 -5.18 22.10 -12.69
N GLY A 4 -4.57 23.04 -11.94
CA GLY A 4 -3.71 22.73 -10.80
C GLY A 4 -4.46 22.11 -9.63
N GLU A 5 -5.68 22.58 -9.34
CA GLU A 5 -6.52 22.06 -8.25
C GLU A 5 -7.00 20.63 -8.55
N LYS A 6 -7.21 20.29 -9.82
CA LYS A 6 -7.56 18.94 -10.24
C LYS A 6 -6.44 17.93 -10.14
N LYS A 7 -5.21 18.33 -10.52
CA LYS A 7 -4.03 17.49 -10.33
C LYS A 7 -3.80 17.26 -8.84
N GLY A 8 -3.90 18.32 -8.03
CA GLY A 8 -3.89 18.20 -6.57
C GLY A 8 -4.97 17.25 -6.05
N PHE A 9 -6.20 17.38 -6.52
CA PHE A 9 -7.31 16.52 -6.09
C PHE A 9 -7.09 15.04 -6.42
N ILE A 10 -6.59 14.72 -7.61
CA ILE A 10 -6.28 13.34 -8.01
C ILE A 10 -5.15 12.78 -7.14
N TRP A 11 -4.07 13.53 -6.94
CA TRP A 11 -2.96 13.10 -6.06
C TRP A 11 -3.43 12.88 -4.63
N CYS A 12 -4.25 13.76 -4.08
CA CYS A 12 -4.79 13.59 -2.74
C CYS A 12 -5.74 12.38 -2.64
N PHE A 13 -6.49 12.05 -3.70
CA PHE A 13 -7.36 10.87 -3.73
C PHE A 13 -6.57 9.57 -3.77
N LEU A 14 -5.47 9.55 -4.52
CA LEU A 14 -4.54 8.41 -4.57
C LEU A 14 -3.79 8.24 -3.26
N LEU A 15 -3.33 9.35 -2.70
CA LEU A 15 -2.68 9.39 -1.40
C LEU A 15 -3.62 8.85 -0.31
N ALA A 16 -4.90 9.26 -0.33
CA ALA A 16 -5.92 8.72 0.56
C ALA A 16 -6.11 7.21 0.37
N GLY A 17 -6.17 6.73 -0.88
CA GLY A 17 -6.25 5.30 -1.17
C GLY A 17 -5.06 4.50 -0.62
N VAL A 18 -3.85 5.03 -0.77
CA VAL A 18 -2.62 4.40 -0.23
C VAL A 18 -2.65 4.36 1.30
N PHE A 19 -3.03 5.45 1.96
CA PHE A 19 -3.15 5.48 3.42
C PHE A 19 -4.21 4.52 3.96
N ILE A 20 -5.33 4.37 3.25
CA ILE A 20 -6.37 3.39 3.62
C ILE A 20 -5.84 1.97 3.48
N VAL A 21 -5.14 1.65 2.39
CA VAL A 21 -4.61 0.29 2.14
C VAL A 21 -3.52 -0.06 3.15
N LEU A 22 -2.57 0.85 3.41
CA LEU A 22 -1.50 0.63 4.40
C LEU A 22 -2.06 0.53 5.82
N GLY A 23 -3.00 1.39 6.19
CA GLY A 23 -3.66 1.33 7.49
C GLY A 23 -4.46 0.03 7.68
N ALA A 24 -5.23 -0.37 6.68
CA ALA A 24 -6.04 -1.60 6.74
C ALA A 24 -5.17 -2.86 6.77
N TRP A 25 -4.09 -2.91 5.97
CA TRP A 25 -3.14 -4.03 5.96
C TRP A 25 -2.52 -4.25 7.35
N TYR A 26 -1.99 -3.18 7.95
CA TYR A 26 -1.39 -3.23 9.29
C TYR A 26 -2.41 -3.65 10.36
N TYR A 27 -3.64 -3.10 10.30
CA TYR A 27 -4.69 -3.41 11.28
C TYR A 27 -5.15 -4.87 11.21
N ILE A 28 -5.18 -5.46 10.01
CA ILE A 28 -5.54 -6.88 9.82
C ILE A 28 -4.43 -7.78 10.33
N SER A 29 -3.16 -7.48 10.04
CA SER A 29 -2.03 -8.30 10.49
C SER A 29 -1.81 -8.26 12.01
N MET A 30 -2.24 -7.17 12.68
CA MET A 30 -2.01 -6.97 14.12
C MET A 30 -3.29 -7.01 14.98
N TRP A 31 -4.45 -7.36 14.41
CA TRP A 31 -5.76 -7.21 15.08
C TRP A 31 -5.81 -7.85 16.48
N GLY A 32 -5.34 -9.09 16.62
CA GLY A 32 -5.33 -9.80 17.91
C GLY A 32 -4.52 -9.06 18.99
N ASN A 33 -3.32 -8.60 18.63
CA ASN A 33 -2.43 -7.89 19.53
C ASN A 33 -2.97 -6.50 19.92
N ILE A 34 -3.64 -5.81 18.99
CA ILE A 34 -4.27 -4.51 19.24
C ILE A 34 -5.44 -4.63 20.22
N VAL A 35 -6.31 -5.62 20.02
CA VAL A 35 -7.46 -5.85 20.90
C VAL A 35 -7.01 -6.14 22.33
N ASN A 36 -5.99 -6.98 22.50
CA ASN A 36 -5.43 -7.31 23.81
C ASN A 36 -4.75 -6.10 24.48
N ALA A 37 -4.06 -5.28 23.70
CA ALA A 37 -3.44 -4.05 24.20
C ALA A 37 -4.46 -3.05 24.75
N TYR A 38 -5.57 -2.81 24.05
CA TYR A 38 -6.54 -1.79 24.45
C TYR A 38 -7.44 -2.20 25.62
N ASN A 39 -7.63 -3.49 25.83
CA ASN A 39 -8.43 -4.01 26.93
C ASN A 39 -7.59 -4.27 28.19
N ASP A 40 -6.28 -3.97 28.16
CA ASP A 40 -5.30 -4.41 29.17
C ASP A 40 -5.51 -5.89 29.54
N SER A 41 -5.71 -6.70 28.50
CA SER A 41 -6.08 -8.12 28.61
C SER A 41 -5.02 -9.02 27.96
N PHE A 42 -3.76 -8.58 28.00
CA PHE A 42 -2.67 -9.50 27.68
C PHE A 42 -2.69 -10.64 28.70
N GLU A 43 -2.48 -11.86 28.22
CA GLU A 43 -2.31 -12.99 29.13
C GLU A 43 -1.04 -12.71 29.96
N ASN A 44 -1.16 -12.82 31.29
CA ASN A 44 0.00 -12.78 32.17
C ASN A 44 0.92 -13.95 31.78
N TYR A 45 2.21 -13.67 31.63
CA TYR A 45 3.17 -14.64 31.10
C TYR A 45 3.19 -15.96 31.87
N ASP A 46 3.04 -15.92 33.21
CA ASP A 46 3.05 -17.10 34.07
C ASP A 46 1.84 -18.00 33.81
N THR A 47 0.70 -17.40 33.47
CA THR A 47 -0.51 -18.15 33.11
C THR A 47 -0.32 -18.89 31.78
N VAL A 48 0.41 -18.27 30.84
CA VAL A 48 0.69 -18.86 29.52
C VAL A 48 1.65 -20.02 29.63
N LEU A 49 2.65 -19.91 30.50
CA LEU A 49 3.62 -20.98 30.77
C LEU A 49 3.03 -22.21 31.45
N ALA A 50 1.91 -22.04 32.18
CA ALA A 50 1.18 -23.18 32.73
C ALA A 50 0.45 -24.01 31.66
N GLU A 51 0.23 -23.43 30.46
CA GLU A 51 -0.62 -24.01 29.41
C GLU A 51 0.12 -24.25 28.08
N ARG A 52 1.25 -23.59 27.82
CA ARG A 52 1.99 -23.58 26.54
C ARG A 52 3.50 -23.71 26.75
N SER A 53 4.24 -24.16 25.74
CA SER A 53 5.71 -24.21 25.79
C SER A 53 6.33 -22.81 25.67
N VAL A 54 7.58 -22.66 26.12
CA VAL A 54 8.33 -21.40 26.02
C VAL A 54 8.49 -20.97 24.56
N ASP A 55 8.66 -21.90 23.62
CA ASP A 55 8.85 -21.58 22.20
C ASP A 55 7.57 -21.11 21.50
N GLU A 56 6.41 -21.63 21.93
CA GLU A 56 5.11 -21.11 21.51
C GLU A 56 4.87 -19.67 22.01
N SER A 57 5.65 -19.22 23.00
CA SER A 57 5.56 -17.87 23.54
C SER A 57 6.45 -16.84 22.83
N ILE A 58 7.40 -17.27 22.00
CA ILE A 58 8.31 -16.34 21.28
C ILE A 58 7.55 -15.55 20.20
N ASN A 59 7.92 -14.28 20.02
CA ASN A 59 7.30 -13.30 19.13
C ASN A 59 5.86 -12.90 19.47
N ASN A 60 5.38 -13.28 20.65
CA ASN A 60 4.09 -12.85 21.20
C ASN A 60 4.27 -11.82 22.33
N TYR A 61 3.15 -11.23 22.74
CA TYR A 61 3.10 -10.15 23.72
C TYR A 61 2.38 -10.58 24.98
N TYR A 62 2.96 -10.26 26.14
CA TYR A 62 2.46 -10.67 27.45
C TYR A 62 2.58 -9.54 28.47
N GLU A 63 1.88 -9.69 29.58
CA GLU A 63 2.11 -8.90 30.77
C GLU A 63 3.14 -9.60 31.66
N LEU A 64 4.14 -8.83 32.11
CA LEU A 64 5.23 -9.32 32.96
C LEU A 64 5.31 -8.50 34.25
N ASP A 65 5.40 -9.21 35.37
CA ASP A 65 5.57 -8.66 36.71
C ASP A 65 6.98 -8.98 37.23
N ILE A 66 7.74 -7.95 37.61
CA ILE A 66 9.10 -8.08 38.14
C ILE A 66 9.09 -7.77 39.64
N ASP A 67 9.53 -8.75 40.43
CA ASP A 67 9.61 -8.69 41.89
C ASP A 67 10.99 -8.21 42.37
N ALA A 68 12.06 -8.50 41.62
CA ALA A 68 13.42 -8.08 41.95
C ALA A 68 14.29 -7.85 40.70
N SER A 69 15.42 -7.16 40.86
CA SER A 69 16.40 -6.89 39.80
C SER A 69 17.79 -7.07 40.38
N PHE A 70 18.63 -7.87 39.73
CA PHE A 70 19.99 -8.17 40.20
C PHE A 70 21.03 -7.19 39.67
N GLY A 71 20.72 -6.51 38.55
CA GLY A 71 21.60 -5.53 37.95
C GLY A 71 21.51 -5.49 36.43
N CYS A 72 22.02 -4.39 35.88
CA CYS A 72 22.28 -4.27 34.45
C CYS A 72 23.53 -5.08 34.10
N PHE A 73 23.40 -6.08 33.21
CA PHE A 73 24.50 -6.95 32.81
C PHE A 73 25.09 -6.58 31.44
N ALA A 74 24.36 -5.80 30.64
CA ALA A 74 24.86 -5.29 29.37
C ALA A 74 24.21 -3.94 29.00
N THR A 75 24.93 -3.12 28.24
CA THR A 75 24.39 -1.89 27.65
C THR A 75 24.85 -1.76 26.20
N GLU A 76 23.99 -1.20 25.36
CA GLU A 76 24.32 -0.76 24.01
C GLU A 76 24.33 0.76 23.99
N THR A 77 25.43 1.35 23.51
CA THR A 77 25.59 2.80 23.47
C THR A 77 25.60 3.33 22.05
N LYS A 78 24.87 4.40 21.79
CA LYS A 78 24.83 5.11 20.51
C LYS A 78 25.15 6.58 20.75
N ASP A 79 26.12 7.10 20.00
CA ASP A 79 26.59 8.49 20.13
C ASP A 79 27.05 8.90 21.56
N GLY A 80 27.46 7.93 22.38
CA GLY A 80 27.95 8.14 23.75
C GLY A 80 26.88 8.09 24.84
N ASP A 81 25.61 7.94 24.47
CA ASP A 81 24.50 7.71 25.40
C ASP A 81 24.06 6.23 25.37
N VAL A 82 23.48 5.74 26.48
CA VAL A 82 22.90 4.39 26.55
C VAL A 82 21.62 4.36 25.72
N ASP A 83 21.63 3.57 24.64
CA ASP A 83 20.50 3.35 23.75
C ASP A 83 19.63 2.18 24.26
N LYS A 84 20.27 1.12 24.76
CA LYS A 84 19.62 -0.05 25.37
C LYS A 84 20.36 -0.52 26.61
N ALA A 85 19.62 -1.00 27.60
CA ALA A 85 20.14 -1.63 28.80
C ALA A 85 19.44 -2.97 29.04
N TYR A 86 20.22 -3.96 29.46
CA TYR A 86 19.76 -5.33 29.67
C TYR A 86 19.91 -5.69 31.14
N TYR A 87 18.80 -6.04 31.78
CA TYR A 87 18.72 -6.31 33.21
C TYR A 87 18.44 -7.78 33.48
N LEU A 88 19.04 -8.27 34.55
CA LEU A 88 18.74 -9.57 35.13
C LEU A 88 17.65 -9.38 36.19
N VAL A 89 16.51 -10.05 36.02
CA VAL A 89 15.31 -9.84 36.85
C VAL A 89 14.80 -11.13 37.48
N TRP A 90 14.16 -10.99 38.63
CA TRP A 90 13.40 -12.02 39.32
C TRP A 90 11.91 -11.78 39.09
N LEU A 91 11.24 -12.77 38.50
CA LEU A 91 9.81 -12.77 38.23
C LEU A 91 9.01 -13.29 39.42
N ASN A 92 7.72 -12.98 39.45
CA ASN A 92 6.77 -13.38 40.49
C ASN A 92 6.49 -14.90 40.60
N ASP A 93 6.89 -15.69 39.60
CA ASP A 93 6.81 -17.16 39.60
C ASP A 93 8.10 -17.84 40.10
N ASP A 94 8.97 -17.06 40.74
CA ASP A 94 10.29 -17.46 41.23
C ASP A 94 11.34 -17.80 40.17
N SER A 95 11.08 -17.45 38.91
CA SER A 95 12.04 -17.60 37.83
C SER A 95 12.91 -16.36 37.60
N ILE A 96 14.05 -16.58 36.93
CA ILE A 96 15.04 -15.56 36.61
C ILE A 96 15.09 -15.38 35.10
N ALA A 97 15.05 -14.15 34.63
CA ALA A 97 15.02 -13.86 33.19
C ALA A 97 15.81 -12.60 32.83
N ALA A 98 16.00 -12.35 31.53
CA ALA A 98 16.55 -11.11 31.03
C ALA A 98 15.46 -10.18 30.51
N VAL A 99 15.65 -8.89 30.74
CA VAL A 99 14.76 -7.81 30.27
C VAL A 99 15.56 -6.76 29.52
N GLU A 100 15.07 -6.35 28.36
CA GLU A 100 15.57 -5.21 27.59
C GLU A 100 14.73 -3.96 27.88
N VAL A 101 15.41 -2.85 28.24
CA VAL A 101 14.81 -1.52 28.40
C VAL A 101 15.61 -0.45 27.67
N ASN A 102 14.93 0.58 27.16
CA ASN A 102 15.56 1.69 26.43
C ASN A 102 15.19 3.08 26.98
N ARG A 103 14.23 3.19 27.90
CA ARG A 103 13.86 4.47 28.51
C ARG A 103 14.65 4.68 29.79
N LYS A 104 15.23 5.88 29.91
CA LYS A 104 15.92 6.31 31.14
C LYS A 104 15.09 6.16 32.41
N ALA A 105 13.77 6.33 32.33
CA ALA A 105 12.87 6.15 33.48
C ALA A 105 12.79 4.68 33.93
N ASP A 106 12.68 3.73 33.00
CA ASP A 106 12.62 2.31 33.32
C ASP A 106 13.99 1.81 33.81
N ILE A 107 15.08 2.32 33.22
CA ILE A 107 16.46 2.09 33.71
C ILE A 107 16.60 2.59 35.15
N THR A 108 16.15 3.82 35.43
CA THR A 108 16.22 4.40 36.79
C THR A 108 15.39 3.59 37.79
N GLU A 109 14.24 3.07 37.35
CA GLU A 109 13.36 2.26 38.21
C GLU A 109 13.95 0.88 38.48
N LEU A 110 14.50 0.22 37.45
CA LEU A 110 15.20 -1.05 37.62
C LEU A 110 16.46 -0.89 38.47
N ASP A 111 17.24 0.17 38.30
CA ASP A 111 18.39 0.49 39.15
C ASP A 111 17.96 0.71 40.62
N ARG A 112 16.83 1.38 40.85
CA ARG A 112 16.25 1.52 42.20
C ARG A 112 15.90 0.17 42.81
N ILE A 113 15.32 -0.74 42.02
CA ILE A 113 14.97 -2.10 42.46
C ILE A 113 16.23 -2.93 42.75
N VAL A 114 17.34 -2.69 42.07
CA VAL A 114 18.62 -3.37 42.34
C VAL A 114 19.10 -3.11 43.76
N ASP A 115 19.11 -1.85 44.20
CA ASP A 115 19.53 -1.50 45.56
C ASP A 115 18.64 -2.18 46.62
N GLU A 116 17.34 -2.25 46.38
CA GLU A 116 16.38 -2.90 47.29
C GLU A 116 16.51 -4.43 47.28
N THR A 117 16.81 -5.02 46.12
CA THR A 117 17.05 -6.46 45.97
C THR A 117 18.28 -6.86 46.79
N TRP A 118 19.37 -6.12 46.69
CA TRP A 118 20.59 -6.42 47.46
C TRP A 118 20.42 -6.13 48.96
N ALA A 119 19.67 -5.09 49.35
CA ALA A 119 19.34 -4.86 50.75
C ALA A 119 18.53 -6.02 51.35
N TYR A 120 17.59 -6.59 50.59
CA TYR A 120 16.84 -7.78 51.00
C TYR A 120 17.75 -9.01 51.13
N LEU A 121 18.56 -9.30 50.11
CA LEU A 121 19.47 -10.46 50.12
C LEU A 121 20.55 -10.38 51.22
N ASN A 122 20.95 -9.17 51.62
CA ASN A 122 21.89 -8.92 52.71
C ASN A 122 21.24 -8.84 54.10
N TYR A 123 19.94 -9.11 54.21
CA TYR A 123 19.16 -9.00 55.47
C TYR A 123 19.14 -7.59 56.08
N GLU A 124 19.30 -6.56 55.25
CA GLU A 124 19.18 -5.13 55.62
C GLU A 124 17.72 -4.64 55.48
N SER A 125 16.88 -5.37 54.74
CA SER A 125 15.43 -5.18 54.59
C SER A 125 14.68 -6.50 54.76
N ASP A 126 13.52 -6.48 55.41
CA ASP A 126 12.66 -7.67 55.61
C ASP A 126 11.75 -7.98 54.41
N THR A 127 11.67 -7.08 53.42
CA THR A 127 10.81 -7.23 52.25
C THR A 127 11.53 -6.82 50.96
N LEU A 128 11.24 -7.54 49.87
CA LEU A 128 11.50 -7.09 48.50
C LEU A 128 10.76 -5.78 48.19
N SER A 129 11.09 -5.14 47.08
CA SER A 129 10.55 -3.82 46.69
C SER A 129 9.04 -3.74 46.87
N LYS A 130 8.55 -2.64 47.48
CA LYS A 130 7.10 -2.42 47.65
C LYS A 130 6.40 -2.04 46.35
N ASP A 131 7.15 -1.49 45.42
CA ASP A 131 6.65 -1.00 44.13
C ASP A 131 7.15 -1.96 43.05
N LYS A 132 6.29 -2.92 42.66
CA LYS A 132 6.57 -3.89 41.59
C LYS A 132 6.70 -3.16 40.26
N PHE A 133 7.66 -3.59 39.45
CA PHE A 133 7.79 -3.08 38.09
C PHE A 133 7.06 -4.03 37.14
N SER A 134 5.96 -3.56 36.54
CA SER A 134 5.16 -4.36 35.61
C SER A 134 4.96 -3.68 34.27
N GLY A 135 4.75 -4.47 33.23
CA GLY A 135 4.36 -3.94 31.93
C GLY A 135 4.29 -4.95 30.80
N THR A 136 3.86 -4.46 29.64
CA THR A 136 3.75 -5.27 28.43
C THR A 136 5.11 -5.49 27.80
N VAL A 137 5.43 -6.74 27.52
CA VAL A 137 6.68 -7.19 26.91
C VAL A 137 6.42 -8.00 25.66
N LYS A 138 7.36 -7.97 24.72
CA LYS A 138 7.46 -8.96 23.66
C LYS A 138 8.49 -10.01 24.06
N VAL A 139 8.13 -11.27 24.01
CA VAL A 139 9.09 -12.35 24.28
C VAL A 139 9.89 -12.59 23.00
N THR A 140 11.21 -12.48 23.11
CA THR A 140 12.14 -12.69 22.01
C THR A 140 13.26 -13.64 22.42
N SER A 141 13.95 -14.22 21.44
CA SER A 141 15.18 -14.96 21.67
C SER A 141 16.35 -14.00 21.86
N PHE A 142 17.33 -14.37 22.68
CA PHE A 142 18.57 -13.61 22.80
C PHE A 142 19.29 -13.43 21.45
N GLY A 143 19.73 -12.20 21.17
CA GLY A 143 20.58 -11.90 20.02
C GLY A 143 22.07 -11.97 20.36
N GLY A 144 22.85 -12.68 19.53
CA GLY A 144 24.32 -12.62 19.56
C GLY A 144 24.95 -13.02 20.91
N ASN A 145 25.96 -12.24 21.35
CA ASN A 145 26.70 -12.51 22.59
C ASN A 145 25.92 -12.20 23.88
N LEU A 146 24.72 -11.63 23.77
CA LEU A 146 23.93 -11.22 24.92
C LEU A 146 23.56 -12.42 25.80
N HIS A 147 23.27 -13.58 25.20
CA HIS A 147 23.00 -14.82 25.93
C HIS A 147 24.20 -15.28 26.76
N THR A 148 25.40 -15.20 26.19
CA THR A 148 26.64 -15.53 26.90
C THR A 148 26.88 -14.58 28.07
N MET A 149 26.65 -13.28 27.88
CA MET A 149 26.80 -12.29 28.96
C MET A 149 25.77 -12.55 30.07
N TYR A 150 24.53 -12.85 29.70
CA TYR A 150 23.47 -13.22 30.64
C TYR A 150 23.86 -14.44 31.50
N ARG A 151 24.29 -15.54 30.88
CA ARG A 151 24.71 -16.76 31.59
C ARG A 151 25.97 -16.56 32.43
N GLN A 152 26.95 -15.79 31.95
CA GLN A 152 28.14 -15.45 32.74
C GLN A 152 27.79 -14.63 33.99
N THR A 153 26.89 -13.65 33.87
CA THR A 153 26.47 -12.86 35.02
C THR A 153 25.70 -13.70 36.05
N LEU A 154 24.85 -14.63 35.61
CA LEU A 154 24.17 -15.59 36.48
C LEU A 154 25.17 -16.42 37.32
N ASP A 155 26.20 -16.96 36.66
CA ASP A 155 27.26 -17.73 37.32
C ASP A 155 28.05 -16.88 38.33
N GLU A 156 28.36 -15.62 37.98
CA GLU A 156 29.11 -14.70 38.84
C GLU A 156 28.39 -14.36 40.14
N ILE A 157 27.05 -14.29 40.10
CA ILE A 157 26.23 -14.00 41.29
C ILE A 157 25.72 -15.27 41.98
N GLY A 158 26.10 -16.46 41.49
CA GLY A 158 25.77 -17.75 42.09
C GLY A 158 24.32 -18.21 41.86
N ILE A 159 23.66 -17.71 40.82
CA ILE A 159 22.34 -18.20 40.38
C ILE A 159 22.56 -19.32 39.36
N THR A 160 22.13 -20.53 39.72
CA THR A 160 22.25 -21.72 38.88
C THR A 160 20.89 -22.40 38.73
N ASP A 161 20.76 -23.27 37.73
CA ASP A 161 19.57 -24.10 37.50
C ASP A 161 19.26 -25.06 38.68
N GLU A 162 20.18 -25.22 39.64
CA GLU A 162 19.97 -26.00 40.88
C GLU A 162 19.17 -25.23 41.93
N ASN A 163 19.24 -23.89 41.89
CA ASN A 163 18.70 -23.02 42.93
C ASN A 163 17.50 -22.17 42.45
N TYR A 164 17.40 -21.94 41.14
CA TYR A 164 16.36 -21.11 40.52
C TYR A 164 15.95 -21.68 39.16
N VAL A 165 14.73 -21.34 38.71
CA VAL A 165 14.31 -21.60 37.33
C VAL A 165 14.84 -20.48 36.45
N ILE A 166 15.80 -20.77 35.56
CA ILE A 166 16.40 -19.77 34.67
C ILE A 166 15.71 -19.83 33.31
N ARG A 167 15.30 -18.67 32.79
CA ARG A 167 14.62 -18.54 31.49
C ARG A 167 15.59 -17.99 30.44
N ASP A 168 15.90 -18.79 29.42
CA ASP A 168 16.73 -18.38 28.28
C ASP A 168 15.96 -17.59 27.21
N ILE A 169 15.20 -16.58 27.65
CA ILE A 169 14.44 -15.68 26.79
C ILE A 169 14.70 -14.23 27.19
N LEU A 170 14.46 -13.32 26.24
CA LEU A 170 14.56 -11.89 26.44
C LEU A 170 13.16 -11.27 26.41
N PHE A 171 12.82 -10.54 27.46
CA PHE A 171 11.60 -9.75 27.51
C PHE A 171 11.87 -8.32 27.05
N ASP A 172 11.34 -7.97 25.89
CA ASP A 172 11.53 -6.65 25.28
C ASP A 172 10.38 -5.69 25.66
N TYR A 173 10.68 -4.79 26.61
CA TYR A 173 9.75 -3.73 27.05
C TYR A 173 9.65 -2.56 26.06
N SER A 174 10.55 -2.48 25.08
CA SER A 174 10.53 -1.44 24.06
C SER A 174 9.45 -1.74 23.03
N GLU A 175 9.35 -3.00 22.56
CA GLU A 175 8.35 -3.39 21.57
C GLU A 175 6.94 -3.62 22.13
N GLY A 176 6.81 -4.05 23.38
CA GLY A 176 5.49 -4.23 24.02
C GLY A 176 4.67 -2.93 24.10
N ARG A 177 5.35 -1.77 24.18
CA ARG A 177 4.71 -0.44 24.19
C ARG A 177 4.51 0.15 22.79
N ILE A 178 5.28 -0.31 21.80
CA ILE A 178 5.17 0.13 20.41
C ILE A 178 3.83 -0.31 19.79
N ILE A 179 3.21 -1.42 20.20
CA ILE A 179 1.89 -1.82 19.66
C ILE A 179 0.81 -0.76 19.87
N LYS A 180 0.71 -0.19 21.08
CA LYS A 180 -0.27 0.88 21.38
C LYS A 180 0.03 2.13 20.55
N HIS A 181 1.30 2.48 20.43
CA HIS A 181 1.72 3.65 19.65
C HIS A 181 1.49 3.45 18.14
N ASP A 182 1.88 2.31 17.58
CA ASP A 182 1.77 2.01 16.16
C ASP A 182 0.32 1.75 15.75
N SER A 183 -0.49 1.11 16.59
CA SER A 183 -1.93 0.99 16.33
C SER A 183 -2.64 2.33 16.33
N ILE A 184 -2.23 3.28 17.18
CA ILE A 184 -2.71 4.67 17.12
C ILE A 184 -2.22 5.35 15.86
N VAL A 185 -0.93 5.22 15.49
CA VAL A 185 -0.35 5.87 14.32
C VAL A 185 -0.98 5.34 13.02
N PHE A 186 -1.08 4.02 12.84
CA PHE A 186 -1.70 3.40 11.67
C PHE A 186 -3.23 3.52 11.66
N GLY A 187 -3.88 3.52 12.82
CA GLY A 187 -5.29 3.88 12.97
C GLY A 187 -5.56 5.33 12.56
N VAL A 188 -4.69 6.26 12.96
CA VAL A 188 -4.71 7.67 12.54
C VAL A 188 -4.47 7.79 11.04
N PHE A 189 -3.54 7.02 10.45
CA PHE A 189 -3.36 7.00 8.99
C PHE A 189 -4.59 6.48 8.23
N GLY A 190 -5.24 5.42 8.74
CA GLY A 190 -6.50 4.91 8.19
C GLY A 190 -7.64 5.94 8.30
N VAL A 191 -7.80 6.58 9.46
CA VAL A 191 -8.80 7.63 9.68
C VAL A 191 -8.51 8.88 8.85
N ILE A 192 -7.24 9.29 8.70
CA ILE A 192 -6.83 10.39 7.82
C ILE A 192 -7.14 10.03 6.36
N GLY A 193 -6.84 8.80 5.92
CA GLY A 193 -7.17 8.33 4.58
C GLY A 193 -8.68 8.36 4.31
N ILE A 194 -9.49 7.85 5.24
CA ILE A 194 -10.96 7.87 5.15
C ILE A 194 -11.51 9.30 5.23
N ALA A 195 -11.01 10.14 6.14
CA ALA A 195 -11.43 11.53 6.29
C ALA A 195 -11.06 12.36 5.06
N MET A 196 -9.89 12.14 4.46
CA MET A 196 -9.51 12.72 3.17
C MET A 196 -10.48 12.26 2.09
N LEU A 197 -10.76 10.96 1.99
CA LEU A 197 -11.69 10.41 1.00
C LEU A 197 -13.10 11.00 1.17
N ILE A 198 -13.62 11.07 2.39
CA ILE A 198 -14.93 11.67 2.71
C ILE A 198 -14.91 13.17 2.42
N PHE A 199 -13.87 13.91 2.84
CA PHE A 199 -13.73 15.34 2.56
C PHE A 199 -13.71 15.60 1.05
N PHE A 200 -13.02 14.77 0.27
CA PHE A 200 -12.97 14.92 -1.19
C PHE A 200 -14.26 14.47 -1.88
N ILE A 201 -14.94 13.43 -1.38
CA ILE A 201 -16.27 13.04 -1.84
C ILE A 201 -17.27 14.16 -1.54
N VAL A 202 -17.26 14.71 -0.33
CA VAL A 202 -18.11 15.83 0.09
C VAL A 202 -17.77 17.10 -0.70
N ALA A 203 -16.50 17.41 -0.96
CA ALA A 203 -16.08 18.55 -1.79
C ALA A 203 -16.37 18.34 -3.29
N ALA A 204 -16.50 17.09 -3.76
CA ALA A 204 -16.88 16.77 -5.13
C ALA A 204 -18.42 16.67 -5.31
N VAL A 205 -19.15 16.33 -4.25
CA VAL A 205 -20.61 16.08 -4.26
C VAL A 205 -21.41 17.28 -3.75
N LEU A 206 -20.92 18.06 -2.78
CA LEU A 206 -21.54 19.34 -2.41
C LEU A 206 -21.16 20.38 -3.46
N PRO A 207 -22.13 20.90 -4.25
CA PRO A 207 -21.84 21.99 -5.15
C PRO A 207 -21.50 23.23 -4.31
N ASN A 208 -20.33 23.83 -4.58
CA ASN A 208 -19.96 25.21 -4.24
C ASN A 208 -20.82 25.87 -3.15
N LYS A 209 -20.50 25.65 -1.87
CA LYS A 209 -20.88 26.58 -0.81
C LYS A 209 -19.61 27.14 -0.20
N GLY A 210 -19.19 28.30 -0.69
CA GLY A 210 -18.18 29.14 -0.03
C GLY A 210 -16.83 29.20 -0.71
N LYS A 211 -16.73 30.00 -1.78
CA LYS A 211 -15.71 31.05 -1.99
C LYS A 211 -15.85 31.57 -3.42
N ILE A 212 -16.91 32.35 -3.62
CA ILE A 212 -16.89 33.45 -4.59
C ILE A 212 -16.80 34.70 -3.73
N SER A 213 -15.60 35.27 -3.70
CA SER A 213 -15.44 36.70 -3.48
C SER A 213 -16.34 37.41 -4.48
N GLY A 214 -17.37 38.07 -3.97
CA GLY A 214 -18.27 39.00 -4.66
C GLY A 214 -18.57 38.70 -6.13
N THR A 215 -19.60 37.91 -6.42
CA THR A 215 -20.56 38.15 -7.51
C THR A 215 -21.63 37.06 -7.51
N ALA A 216 -22.87 37.51 -7.35
CA ALA A 216 -24.14 36.87 -7.69
C ALA A 216 -24.38 35.41 -7.26
N LEU A 217 -25.38 35.26 -6.38
CA LEU A 217 -26.27 34.11 -6.26
C LEU A 217 -26.31 33.25 -7.53
N LEU A 218 -25.59 32.12 -7.52
CA LEU A 218 -25.74 31.06 -8.52
C LEU A 218 -27.16 30.48 -8.35
N HIS A 219 -28.05 30.79 -9.29
CA HIS A 219 -29.24 29.99 -9.51
C HIS A 219 -28.83 28.53 -9.69
N GLU A 220 -29.29 27.67 -8.78
CA GLU A 220 -29.22 26.23 -8.91
C GLU A 220 -29.89 25.85 -10.23
N LYS A 221 -29.12 25.30 -11.19
CA LYS A 221 -29.67 24.88 -12.50
C LYS A 221 -30.79 23.89 -12.25
N MET A 222 -32.04 24.24 -12.57
CA MET A 222 -33.14 23.29 -12.48
C MET A 222 -32.98 22.20 -13.54
N ASP A 223 -33.02 20.95 -13.12
CA ASP A 223 -33.10 19.81 -14.01
C ASP A 223 -34.52 19.76 -14.61
N LEU A 224 -34.64 19.92 -15.93
CA LEU A 224 -35.95 19.90 -16.62
C LEU A 224 -36.47 18.47 -16.81
N VAL A 225 -35.57 17.49 -16.87
CA VAL A 225 -35.93 16.07 -16.99
C VAL A 225 -35.08 15.18 -16.07
N SER A 226 -35.61 13.99 -15.77
CA SER A 226 -34.87 13.01 -14.97
C SER A 226 -33.63 12.49 -15.71
N TYR A 227 -32.63 12.01 -14.96
CA TYR A 227 -31.42 11.41 -15.54
C TYR A 227 -31.73 10.20 -16.43
N LYS A 228 -32.71 9.37 -16.02
CA LYS A 228 -33.16 8.20 -16.78
C LYS A 228 -33.76 8.63 -18.13
N HIS A 229 -34.65 9.62 -18.12
CA HIS A 229 -35.28 10.15 -19.32
C HIS A 229 -34.26 10.77 -20.30
N ALA A 230 -33.33 11.59 -19.78
CA ALA A 230 -32.26 12.20 -20.58
C ALA A 230 -31.37 11.16 -21.27
N LYS A 231 -31.18 9.98 -20.67
CA LYS A 231 -30.43 8.86 -21.26
C LYS A 231 -31.24 8.10 -22.31
N GLU A 232 -32.52 7.85 -22.06
CA GLU A 232 -33.40 7.08 -22.95
C GLU A 232 -33.69 7.81 -24.26
N ARG A 233 -33.71 9.15 -24.25
CA ARG A 233 -33.97 9.96 -25.45
C ARG A 233 -32.78 10.09 -26.41
N ILE A 234 -31.59 9.58 -26.07
CA ILE A 234 -30.39 9.64 -26.95
C ILE A 234 -30.58 8.77 -28.21
N LYS A 235 -31.05 9.38 -29.31
CA LYS A 235 -31.33 8.68 -30.57
C LYS A 235 -30.34 9.04 -31.67
N ASN A 236 -29.98 10.32 -31.79
CA ASN A 236 -29.12 10.85 -32.83
C ASN A 236 -27.78 10.08 -32.91
N PRO A 237 -27.33 9.65 -34.11
CA PRO A 237 -26.14 8.82 -34.26
C PRO A 237 -24.86 9.44 -33.71
N GLU A 238 -24.64 10.75 -33.87
CA GLU A 238 -23.42 11.44 -33.43
C GLU A 238 -23.37 11.54 -31.90
N ILE A 239 -24.48 11.96 -31.26
CA ILE A 239 -24.60 12.01 -29.80
C ILE A 239 -24.45 10.59 -29.21
N LYS A 240 -25.12 9.60 -29.81
CA LYS A 240 -25.08 8.20 -29.37
C LYS A 240 -23.69 7.59 -29.50
N ALA A 241 -22.95 7.93 -30.56
CA ALA A 241 -21.57 7.50 -30.73
C ALA A 241 -20.65 8.09 -29.65
N SER A 242 -20.80 9.39 -29.34
CA SER A 242 -20.06 10.05 -28.26
C SER A 242 -20.36 9.43 -26.89
N TYR A 243 -21.63 9.21 -26.60
CA TYR A 243 -22.11 8.55 -25.38
C TYR A 243 -21.55 7.13 -25.23
N LYS A 244 -21.64 6.30 -26.28
CA LYS A 244 -21.09 4.93 -26.28
C LYS A 244 -19.58 4.93 -26.08
N LYS A 245 -18.86 5.89 -26.67
CA LYS A 245 -17.41 6.00 -26.54
C LYS A 245 -16.99 6.30 -25.10
N LEU A 246 -17.64 7.25 -24.43
CA LEU A 246 -17.41 7.55 -23.01
C LEU A 246 -17.74 6.36 -22.11
N LYS A 247 -18.87 5.68 -22.36
CA LYS A 247 -19.26 4.48 -21.62
C LYS A 247 -18.25 3.35 -21.79
N ARG A 248 -17.76 3.11 -23.02
CA ARG A 248 -16.74 2.11 -23.31
C ARG A 248 -15.42 2.44 -22.64
N ALA A 249 -14.97 3.70 -22.69
CA ALA A 249 -13.76 4.13 -22.01
C ALA A 249 -13.85 3.90 -20.50
N MET A 250 -14.99 4.23 -19.88
CA MET A 250 -15.24 3.96 -18.46
C MET A 250 -15.10 2.46 -18.12
N ILE A 251 -15.77 1.59 -18.89
CA ILE A 251 -15.68 0.13 -18.69
C ILE A 251 -14.25 -0.36 -18.90
N LEU A 252 -13.62 0.07 -19.99
CA LEU A 252 -12.25 -0.33 -20.35
C LEU A 252 -11.23 0.01 -19.26
N TRP A 253 -11.43 1.12 -18.53
CA TRP A 253 -10.53 1.50 -17.44
C TRP A 253 -10.87 0.84 -16.11
N PHE A 254 -12.15 0.67 -15.74
CA PHE A 254 -12.50 0.01 -14.48
C PHE A 254 -12.28 -1.51 -14.52
N THR A 255 -12.53 -2.18 -15.65
CA THR A 255 -12.46 -3.64 -15.73
C THR A 255 -11.06 -4.19 -15.39
N PRO A 256 -9.95 -3.69 -15.96
CA PRO A 256 -8.60 -4.14 -15.59
C PRO A 256 -8.28 -3.87 -14.12
N GLY A 257 -8.66 -2.71 -13.58
CA GLY A 257 -8.43 -2.37 -12.17
C GLY A 257 -9.15 -3.30 -11.21
N ILE A 258 -10.40 -3.67 -11.50
CA ILE A 258 -11.17 -4.62 -10.69
C ILE A 258 -10.59 -6.04 -10.82
N LEU A 259 -10.21 -6.46 -12.03
CA LEU A 259 -9.60 -7.78 -12.24
C LEU A 259 -8.27 -7.91 -11.49
N LEU A 260 -7.41 -6.90 -11.55
CA LEU A 260 -6.13 -6.88 -10.84
C LEU A 260 -6.29 -6.84 -9.31
N LEU A 261 -7.40 -6.32 -8.79
CA LEU A 261 -7.73 -6.40 -7.37
C LEU A 261 -8.18 -7.81 -6.95
N LEU A 262 -8.88 -8.54 -7.83
CA LEU A 262 -9.45 -9.86 -7.51
C LEU A 262 -8.44 -11.00 -7.67
N ILE A 263 -7.57 -10.94 -8.69
CA ILE A 263 -6.59 -11.99 -9.00
C ILE A 263 -5.75 -12.40 -7.77
N PRO A 264 -5.16 -11.49 -7.00
CA PRO A 264 -4.34 -11.84 -5.83
C PRO A 264 -5.13 -12.56 -4.73
N GLY A 265 -6.34 -12.07 -4.44
CA GLY A 265 -7.23 -12.73 -3.48
C GLY A 265 -7.66 -14.11 -3.94
N CYS A 266 -7.93 -14.30 -5.24
CA CYS A 266 -8.23 -15.61 -5.81
C CYS A 266 -7.01 -16.55 -5.80
N LEU A 267 -5.82 -16.05 -6.12
CA LEU A 267 -4.57 -16.83 -6.05
C LEU A 267 -4.29 -17.26 -4.61
N TYR A 268 -4.44 -16.35 -3.64
CA TYR A 268 -4.26 -16.67 -2.23
C TYR A 268 -5.28 -17.70 -1.73
N ALA A 269 -6.57 -17.51 -2.05
CA ALA A 269 -7.62 -18.46 -1.69
C ALA A 269 -7.41 -19.84 -2.35
N TYR A 270 -6.93 -19.86 -3.60
CA TYR A 270 -6.57 -21.09 -4.29
C TYR A 270 -5.37 -21.78 -3.62
N THR A 271 -4.28 -21.07 -3.34
CA THR A 271 -3.11 -21.61 -2.65
C THR A 271 -3.50 -22.13 -1.25
N ALA A 272 -4.27 -21.36 -0.48
CA ALA A 272 -4.73 -21.79 0.84
C ALA A 272 -5.67 -23.02 0.80
N HIS A 273 -6.53 -23.12 -0.22
CA HIS A 273 -7.39 -24.30 -0.40
C HIS A 273 -6.60 -25.51 -0.89
N ALA A 274 -5.71 -25.32 -1.87
CA ALA A 274 -4.84 -26.35 -2.40
C ALA A 274 -3.97 -26.93 -1.29
N ASN A 275 -3.27 -26.09 -0.52
CA ASN A 275 -2.42 -26.52 0.60
C ASN A 275 -3.21 -27.26 1.69
N LYS A 276 -4.46 -26.88 1.97
CA LYS A 276 -5.32 -27.63 2.92
C LYS A 276 -5.77 -28.98 2.37
N ALA A 277 -6.01 -29.09 1.07
CA ALA A 277 -6.39 -30.34 0.42
C ALA A 277 -5.22 -31.33 0.36
N THR A 278 -4.00 -30.86 0.04
CA THR A 278 -2.78 -31.69 0.09
C THR A 278 -2.30 -31.96 1.51
N ALA A 279 -2.52 -31.08 2.49
CA ALA A 279 -2.21 -31.39 3.89
C ALA A 279 -3.07 -32.54 4.47
N ALA A 280 -4.20 -32.87 3.83
CA ALA A 280 -5.05 -34.00 4.22
C ALA A 280 -4.61 -35.35 3.59
N GLU A 281 -3.78 -35.32 2.55
CA GLU A 281 -3.13 -36.50 1.94
C GLU A 281 -1.62 -36.36 2.15
N ASP A 282 -1.10 -36.86 3.28
CA ASP A 282 0.33 -36.96 3.67
C ASP A 282 1.29 -35.97 2.99
N ARG A 283 1.76 -34.94 3.74
CA ARG A 283 2.84 -34.01 3.36
C ARG A 283 4.15 -34.74 3.00
N GLN A 284 4.21 -35.44 1.88
CA GLN A 284 5.45 -35.98 1.35
C GLN A 284 6.01 -34.95 0.39
N ALA A 285 7.12 -34.31 0.78
CA ALA A 285 7.92 -33.56 -0.17
C ALA A 285 8.23 -34.46 -1.37
N GLN A 286 8.07 -33.93 -2.59
CA GLN A 286 8.26 -34.72 -3.80
C GLN A 286 9.72 -35.18 -3.95
N TYR A 287 10.65 -34.41 -3.37
CA TYR A 287 12.08 -34.68 -3.38
C TYR A 287 12.67 -34.62 -1.97
N ASP A 288 13.59 -35.53 -1.68
CA ASP A 288 14.51 -35.42 -0.57
C ASP A 288 15.86 -34.98 -1.16
N LEU A 289 16.37 -33.81 -0.73
CA LEU A 289 17.64 -33.28 -1.23
C LEU A 289 18.83 -34.19 -0.88
N ALA A 290 18.69 -35.07 0.13
CA ALA A 290 19.68 -36.09 0.44
C ALA A 290 19.78 -37.19 -0.64
N ASP A 291 18.77 -37.34 -1.52
CA ASP A 291 18.76 -38.32 -2.62
C ASP A 291 19.27 -37.70 -3.93
N SER A 292 20.59 -37.74 -4.12
CA SER A 292 21.30 -37.14 -5.27
C SER A 292 20.84 -37.64 -6.64
N ASN A 293 20.20 -38.82 -6.73
CA ASN A 293 19.63 -39.33 -7.98
C ASN A 293 18.33 -38.63 -8.37
N LYS A 294 17.56 -38.16 -7.38
CA LYS A 294 16.26 -37.49 -7.59
C LYS A 294 16.42 -35.99 -7.80
N VAL A 295 17.37 -35.35 -7.11
CA VAL A 295 17.61 -33.89 -7.21
C VAL A 295 17.97 -33.45 -8.64
N ASN A 296 18.72 -34.28 -9.38
CA ASN A 296 19.08 -34.00 -10.77
C ASN A 296 17.89 -34.04 -11.76
N GLN A 297 16.74 -34.58 -11.34
CA GLN A 297 15.51 -34.65 -12.13
C GLN A 297 14.50 -33.55 -11.75
N ALA A 298 14.78 -32.82 -10.67
CA ALA A 298 13.85 -31.85 -10.11
C ALA A 298 13.71 -30.60 -10.99
N LYS A 299 12.57 -29.93 -10.86
CA LYS A 299 12.23 -28.68 -11.54
C LYS A 299 11.99 -27.56 -10.53
N GLU A 300 12.10 -26.34 -11.01
CA GLU A 300 11.75 -25.15 -10.23
C GLU A 300 10.29 -25.23 -9.73
N ASN A 301 10.05 -24.79 -8.49
CA ASN A 301 8.79 -24.78 -7.75
C ASN A 301 8.26 -26.16 -7.29
N GLU A 302 9.00 -27.25 -7.50
CA GLU A 302 8.68 -28.54 -6.87
C GLU A 302 9.06 -28.54 -5.39
N THR A 303 8.31 -29.28 -4.56
CA THR A 303 8.59 -29.36 -3.12
C THR A 303 9.77 -30.27 -2.84
N ALA A 304 10.64 -29.78 -1.97
CA ALA A 304 11.77 -30.55 -1.50
C ALA A 304 11.86 -30.44 0.03
N GLN A 305 12.46 -31.47 0.61
CA GLN A 305 12.82 -31.49 2.01
C GLN A 305 14.30 -31.84 2.19
N ILE A 306 14.85 -31.46 3.32
CA ILE A 306 16.16 -31.94 3.77
C ILE A 306 16.17 -32.01 5.29
N THR A 307 16.64 -33.14 5.83
CA THR A 307 16.82 -33.29 7.27
C THR A 307 18.23 -32.87 7.64
N LEU A 308 18.35 -31.77 8.36
CA LEU A 308 19.60 -31.24 8.86
C LEU A 308 19.93 -31.83 10.21
N THR A 309 21.22 -32.02 10.46
CA THR A 309 21.78 -32.33 11.79
C THR A 309 22.75 -31.26 12.25
N LYS A 310 22.88 -30.17 11.48
CA LYS A 310 23.75 -29.02 11.74
C LYS A 310 23.04 -27.74 11.36
N VAL A 311 23.25 -26.70 12.16
CA VAL A 311 22.68 -25.37 11.93
C VAL A 311 23.20 -24.83 10.58
N PRO A 312 22.32 -24.28 9.71
CA PRO A 312 22.74 -23.67 8.46
C PRO A 312 23.76 -22.54 8.66
N SER A 313 24.75 -22.45 7.77
CA SER A 313 25.77 -21.39 7.81
C SER A 313 25.37 -20.22 6.93
N LEU A 314 25.29 -19.01 7.49
CA LEU A 314 25.03 -17.80 6.71
C LEU A 314 26.13 -17.58 5.66
N ILE A 315 25.72 -17.35 4.42
CA ILE A 315 26.63 -17.01 3.32
C ILE A 315 26.63 -15.49 3.12
N PHE A 316 25.46 -14.93 2.83
CA PHE A 316 25.25 -13.52 2.58
C PHE A 316 23.74 -13.20 2.56
N SER A 317 23.40 -11.92 2.66
CA SER A 317 22.04 -11.42 2.49
C SER A 317 22.02 -10.34 1.41
N GLU A 318 21.04 -10.41 0.51
CA GLU A 318 20.84 -9.44 -0.57
C GLU A 318 19.35 -9.34 -0.90
N ASN A 319 18.85 -8.11 -1.10
CA ASN A 319 17.46 -7.84 -1.52
C ASN A 319 16.39 -8.57 -0.69
N ASP A 320 16.49 -8.49 0.65
CA ASP A 320 15.58 -9.12 1.62
C ASP A 320 15.60 -10.66 1.65
N GLU A 321 16.44 -11.31 0.84
CA GLU A 321 16.71 -12.74 0.91
C GLU A 321 17.99 -13.00 1.72
N THR A 322 17.97 -14.04 2.54
CA THR A 322 19.15 -14.48 3.30
C THR A 322 19.50 -15.90 2.90
N TYR A 323 20.72 -16.05 2.39
CA TYR A 323 21.21 -17.30 1.82
C TYR A 323 22.10 -18.04 2.81
N TYR A 324 21.82 -19.32 2.99
CA TYR A 324 22.51 -20.22 3.90
C TYR A 324 23.07 -21.43 3.16
N ILE A 325 24.22 -21.93 3.62
CA ILE A 325 24.73 -23.25 3.27
C ILE A 325 24.18 -24.27 4.26
N LEU A 326 23.62 -25.35 3.71
CA LEU A 326 23.22 -26.55 4.44
C LEU A 326 24.32 -27.59 4.32
N ASP A 327 24.90 -28.05 5.43
CA ASP A 327 25.83 -29.19 5.46
C ASP A 327 25.07 -30.47 5.82
N TYR A 328 25.02 -31.40 4.89
CA TYR A 328 24.44 -32.73 5.07
C TYR A 328 25.43 -33.82 4.68
N ASN A 329 25.97 -34.53 5.68
CA ASN A 329 26.91 -35.64 5.47
C ASN A 329 28.10 -35.31 4.55
N GLY A 330 28.59 -34.06 4.58
CA GLY A 330 29.71 -33.60 3.74
C GLY A 330 29.31 -33.14 2.34
N PHE A 331 28.00 -33.09 2.04
CA PHE A 331 27.45 -32.40 0.88
C PHE A 331 26.90 -31.04 1.29
N TYR A 332 27.04 -30.06 0.40
CA TYR A 332 26.60 -28.70 0.64
C TYR A 332 25.42 -28.36 -0.28
N PHE A 333 24.40 -27.69 0.25
CA PHE A 333 23.27 -27.17 -0.52
C PHE A 333 23.05 -25.70 -0.15
N VAL A 334 22.42 -24.95 -1.05
CA VAL A 334 22.02 -23.56 -0.77
C VAL A 334 20.55 -23.52 -0.37
N ALA A 335 20.21 -22.74 0.64
CA ALA A 335 18.84 -22.45 1.03
C ALA A 335 18.61 -20.95 1.22
N ILE A 336 17.39 -20.52 0.93
CA ILE A 336 16.87 -19.20 1.26
C ILE A 336 15.99 -19.41 2.48
N ILE A 337 16.38 -18.82 3.61
CA ILE A 337 15.72 -19.02 4.90
C ILE A 337 15.44 -17.64 5.47
N ASP A 338 14.19 -17.38 5.86
CA ASP A 338 13.88 -16.15 6.56
C ASP A 338 14.41 -16.20 8.00
N SER A 339 14.48 -15.04 8.66
CA SER A 339 15.06 -14.95 10.00
C SER A 339 14.27 -15.71 11.06
N ASN A 340 12.96 -15.86 10.88
CA ASN A 340 12.11 -16.57 11.84
C ASN A 340 12.30 -18.08 11.70
N ASP A 341 12.30 -18.58 10.47
CA ASP A 341 12.56 -19.98 10.15
C ASP A 341 13.98 -20.37 10.58
N PHE A 342 14.99 -19.53 10.36
CA PHE A 342 16.36 -19.80 10.79
C PHE A 342 16.47 -20.03 12.31
N ASN A 343 15.81 -19.20 13.11
CA ASN A 343 15.83 -19.33 14.56
C ASN A 343 15.16 -20.63 15.02
N LYS A 344 14.04 -20.99 14.39
CA LYS A 344 13.34 -22.26 14.64
C LYS A 344 14.22 -23.48 14.29
N ILE A 345 14.86 -23.46 13.14
CA ILE A 345 15.76 -24.52 12.68
C ILE A 345 16.92 -24.71 13.65
N ARG A 346 17.54 -23.61 14.07
CA ARG A 346 18.66 -23.64 15.01
C ARG A 346 18.26 -24.28 16.33
N HIS A 347 17.17 -23.78 16.92
CA HIS A 347 16.64 -24.28 18.18
C HIS A 347 16.34 -25.78 18.12
N GLU A 348 15.63 -26.23 17.09
CA GLU A 348 15.27 -27.65 16.92
C GLU A 348 16.47 -28.58 16.69
N ILE A 349 17.51 -28.10 15.98
CA ILE A 349 18.75 -28.88 15.82
C ILE A 349 19.50 -28.96 17.16
N ASP A 350 19.53 -27.88 17.93
CA ASP A 350 20.21 -27.83 19.23
C ASP A 350 19.49 -28.72 20.27
N GLU A 351 18.16 -28.77 20.28
CA GLU A 351 17.36 -29.58 21.20
C GLU A 351 17.18 -31.04 20.78
N ASN A 352 16.76 -31.26 19.54
CA ASN A 352 16.35 -32.58 19.03
C ASN A 352 17.44 -33.26 18.18
N GLY A 353 18.58 -32.58 17.98
CA GLY A 353 19.72 -33.07 17.19
C GLY A 353 19.47 -33.10 15.68
N LYS A 354 18.27 -32.74 15.23
CA LYS A 354 17.88 -32.74 13.82
C LYS A 354 16.65 -31.87 13.57
N TYR A 355 16.54 -31.32 12.36
CA TYR A 355 15.35 -30.62 11.90
C TYR A 355 15.12 -30.87 10.40
N THR A 356 13.86 -31.06 9.98
CA THR A 356 13.54 -31.24 8.56
C THR A 356 13.01 -29.94 7.98
N LEU A 357 13.76 -29.36 7.04
CA LEU A 357 13.31 -28.23 6.25
C LEU A 357 12.31 -28.68 5.20
N TYR A 358 11.30 -27.86 4.96
CA TYR A 358 10.35 -28.00 3.87
C TYR A 358 10.31 -26.69 3.07
N GLY A 359 10.25 -26.82 1.75
CA GLY A 359 10.20 -25.66 0.87
C GLY A 359 10.07 -26.04 -0.59
N PHE A 360 10.34 -25.09 -1.48
CA PHE A 360 10.34 -25.31 -2.92
C PHE A 360 11.68 -24.98 -3.55
N LEU A 361 11.95 -25.63 -4.69
CA LEU A 361 13.20 -25.44 -5.43
C LEU A 361 13.15 -24.13 -6.23
N GLN A 362 14.14 -23.26 -6.04
CA GLN A 362 14.28 -22.00 -6.76
C GLN A 362 15.68 -21.91 -7.35
N GLU A 363 15.81 -21.36 -8.56
CA GLU A 363 17.13 -21.12 -9.13
C GLU A 363 17.80 -19.94 -8.40
N PRO A 364 18.99 -20.13 -7.79
CA PRO A 364 19.67 -19.06 -7.09
C PRO A 364 20.24 -18.03 -8.07
N SER A 365 20.33 -16.76 -7.63
CA SER A 365 20.92 -15.69 -8.43
C SER A 365 22.42 -15.91 -8.69
N ASP A 366 22.98 -15.30 -9.73
CA ASP A 366 24.42 -15.39 -10.02
C ASP A 366 25.28 -14.86 -8.86
N GLY A 367 24.79 -13.83 -8.14
CA GLY A 367 25.42 -13.32 -6.93
C GLY A 367 25.47 -14.39 -5.84
N ALA A 368 24.35 -15.09 -5.63
CA ALA A 368 24.26 -16.19 -4.67
C ALA A 368 25.18 -17.35 -5.00
N LYS A 369 25.24 -17.73 -6.28
CA LYS A 369 26.12 -18.81 -6.75
C LYS A 369 27.59 -18.50 -6.49
N ASN A 370 28.03 -17.27 -6.77
CA ASN A 370 29.40 -16.83 -6.51
C ASN A 370 29.73 -16.85 -5.01
N LYS A 371 28.85 -16.31 -4.18
CA LYS A 371 29.07 -16.23 -2.72
C LYS A 371 29.12 -17.61 -2.06
N ALA A 372 28.26 -18.53 -2.49
CA ALA A 372 28.27 -19.89 -1.99
C ALA A 372 29.57 -20.63 -2.38
N LEU A 373 30.09 -20.41 -3.60
CA LEU A 373 31.40 -20.97 -4.01
C LEU A 373 32.56 -20.38 -3.22
N GLU A 374 32.58 -19.07 -2.98
CA GLU A 374 33.59 -18.43 -2.13
C GLU A 374 33.61 -19.09 -0.74
N TYR A 375 32.44 -19.30 -0.15
CA TYR A 375 32.30 -19.97 1.15
C TYR A 375 32.85 -21.41 1.12
N VAL A 376 32.48 -22.22 0.12
CA VAL A 376 32.99 -23.59 -0.01
C VAL A 376 34.49 -23.62 -0.24
N ASN A 377 35.02 -22.71 -1.05
CA ASN A 377 36.46 -22.62 -1.32
C ASN A 377 37.25 -22.30 -0.05
N GLU A 378 36.73 -21.40 0.78
CA GLU A 378 37.33 -21.02 2.06
C GLU A 378 37.38 -22.19 3.05
N ILE A 379 36.27 -22.92 3.21
CA ILE A 379 36.20 -24.04 4.17
C ILE A 379 36.94 -25.30 3.70
N THR A 380 37.04 -25.53 2.37
CA THR A 380 37.70 -26.72 1.82
C THR A 380 39.16 -26.49 1.46
N GLY A 381 39.59 -25.22 1.34
CA GLY A 381 40.93 -24.85 0.88
C GLY A 381 41.20 -25.17 -0.60
N LYS A 382 40.14 -25.44 -1.38
CA LYS A 382 40.22 -25.74 -2.81
C LYS A 382 39.59 -24.61 -3.60
N GLU A 383 40.18 -24.27 -4.74
CA GLU A 383 39.68 -23.19 -5.59
C GLU A 383 38.80 -23.80 -6.69
N HIS A 384 37.48 -23.84 -6.45
CA HIS A 384 36.47 -24.27 -7.42
C HIS A 384 36.03 -23.12 -8.34
N GLN A 385 35.78 -23.43 -9.60
CA GLN A 385 35.31 -22.48 -10.60
C GLN A 385 33.77 -22.36 -10.63
N TYR A 386 33.26 -21.22 -11.13
CA TYR A 386 31.82 -20.97 -11.27
C TYR A 386 31.08 -22.07 -12.05
N SER A 387 31.71 -22.63 -13.09
CA SER A 387 31.13 -23.73 -13.88
C SER A 387 30.94 -25.03 -13.11
N GLU A 388 31.56 -25.17 -11.94
CA GLU A 388 31.45 -26.35 -11.07
C GLU A 388 30.31 -26.20 -10.03
N TYR A 389 29.63 -25.04 -9.97
CA TYR A 389 28.56 -24.76 -9.00
C TYR A 389 27.49 -25.85 -8.96
N ASP A 390 26.82 -26.12 -10.08
CA ASP A 390 25.68 -27.04 -10.14
C ASP A 390 26.08 -28.46 -9.70
N GLN A 391 27.34 -28.84 -9.96
CA GLN A 391 27.89 -30.14 -9.58
C GLN A 391 28.23 -30.23 -8.08
N LEU A 392 28.65 -29.12 -7.48
CA LEU A 392 29.08 -29.05 -6.08
C LEU A 392 27.95 -28.78 -5.10
N LEU A 393 27.03 -27.88 -5.47
CA LEU A 393 26.00 -27.33 -4.59
C LEU A 393 24.56 -27.64 -5.03
N GLY A 394 24.42 -28.28 -6.18
CA GLY A 394 23.13 -28.52 -6.82
C GLY A 394 22.66 -27.32 -7.63
N LYS A 395 21.80 -27.59 -8.62
CA LYS A 395 21.27 -26.57 -9.54
C LYS A 395 20.31 -25.57 -8.88
N TYR A 396 19.55 -26.03 -7.89
CA TYR A 396 18.49 -25.27 -7.23
C TYR A 396 18.82 -25.05 -5.76
N ALA A 397 18.45 -23.88 -5.24
CA ALA A 397 18.38 -23.61 -3.82
C ALA A 397 17.01 -24.02 -3.26
N LEU A 398 16.96 -24.36 -1.97
CA LEU A 398 15.71 -24.59 -1.24
C LEU A 398 15.19 -23.26 -0.69
N ASN A 399 14.10 -22.73 -1.23
CA ASN A 399 13.39 -21.61 -0.61
C ASN A 399 12.43 -22.17 0.45
N VAL A 400 12.74 -21.90 1.72
CA VAL A 400 12.01 -22.45 2.88
C VAL A 400 10.65 -21.75 2.99
N GLU A 401 9.58 -22.53 2.82
CA GLU A 401 8.20 -22.09 2.97
C GLU A 401 7.39 -23.31 3.44
N GLU A 402 7.35 -23.56 4.76
CA GLU A 402 6.78 -24.78 5.34
C GLU A 402 5.29 -24.99 5.01
N ASP A 403 4.57 -23.89 4.74
CA ASP A 403 3.16 -23.89 4.40
C ASP A 403 2.89 -24.17 2.92
N TYR A 404 3.92 -24.25 2.07
CA TYR A 404 3.79 -24.51 0.64
C TYR A 404 3.79 -26.02 0.33
N ALA A 405 2.62 -26.56 -0.01
CA ALA A 405 2.44 -27.99 -0.26
C ALA A 405 2.75 -28.42 -1.72
N GLY A 406 3.47 -27.59 -2.49
CA GLY A 406 3.84 -27.91 -3.89
C GLY A 406 2.72 -27.71 -4.91
N VAL A 407 1.56 -27.24 -4.48
CA VAL A 407 0.40 -26.96 -5.33
C VAL A 407 -0.07 -25.54 -5.05
N GLY A 408 0.02 -24.66 -6.04
CA GLY A 408 -0.38 -23.27 -5.87
C GLY A 408 0.63 -22.29 -6.43
N VAL A 409 0.50 -21.03 -6.03
CA VAL A 409 1.51 -20.00 -6.27
C VAL A 409 2.12 -19.64 -4.91
N PRO A 410 3.46 -19.66 -4.78
CA PRO A 410 4.17 -19.23 -3.56
C PRO A 410 3.69 -17.86 -3.08
N ILE A 411 3.57 -17.67 -1.76
CA ILE A 411 3.01 -16.44 -1.20
C ILE A 411 3.85 -15.22 -1.62
N GLU A 412 5.17 -15.39 -1.70
CA GLU A 412 6.10 -14.35 -2.13
C GLU A 412 5.82 -13.86 -3.57
N LYS A 413 5.56 -14.80 -4.49
CA LYS A 413 5.19 -14.46 -5.88
C LYS A 413 3.86 -13.69 -5.95
N ILE A 414 2.90 -14.00 -5.06
CA ILE A 414 1.65 -13.25 -4.93
C ILE A 414 1.92 -11.82 -4.41
N LYS A 415 2.80 -11.66 -3.42
CA LYS A 415 3.20 -10.34 -2.88
C LYS A 415 3.87 -9.47 -3.96
N ASN A 416 4.81 -10.03 -4.72
CA ASN A 416 5.50 -9.30 -5.80
C ASN A 416 4.54 -8.89 -6.92
N PHE A 417 3.60 -9.76 -7.29
CA PHE A 417 2.53 -9.42 -8.23
C PHE A 417 1.65 -8.27 -7.73
N MET A 418 1.30 -8.25 -6.43
CA MET A 418 0.49 -7.19 -5.81
C MET A 418 1.13 -5.80 -5.93
N ILE A 419 2.44 -5.70 -5.69
CA ILE A 419 3.18 -4.44 -5.78
C ILE A 419 3.11 -3.88 -7.20
N GLY A 420 3.37 -4.72 -8.22
CA GLY A 420 3.26 -4.34 -9.62
C GLY A 420 1.82 -3.98 -10.02
N ALA A 421 0.84 -4.76 -9.56
CA ALA A 421 -0.58 -4.55 -9.85
C ALA A 421 -1.13 -3.25 -9.25
N ALA A 422 -0.64 -2.81 -8.09
CA ALA A 422 -1.11 -1.61 -7.41
C ALA A 422 -1.03 -0.35 -8.29
N ILE A 423 0.05 -0.19 -9.06
CA ILE A 423 0.24 0.95 -9.98
C ILE A 423 -0.82 0.95 -11.08
N PHE A 424 -1.10 -0.22 -11.65
CA PHE A 424 -2.11 -0.37 -12.70
C PHE A 424 -3.52 -0.18 -12.16
N ILE A 425 -3.81 -0.62 -10.94
CA ILE A 425 -5.08 -0.40 -10.24
C ILE A 425 -5.31 1.10 -10.08
N ILE A 426 -4.32 1.81 -9.53
CA ILE A 426 -4.34 3.26 -9.35
C ILE A 426 -4.64 3.97 -10.68
N CYS A 427 -3.87 3.68 -11.74
CA CYS A 427 -4.09 4.27 -13.07
C CYS A 427 -5.50 4.00 -13.59
N SER A 428 -5.96 2.75 -13.47
CA SER A 428 -7.29 2.29 -13.90
C SER A 428 -8.41 3.09 -13.23
N PHE A 429 -8.32 3.32 -11.92
CA PHE A 429 -9.31 4.11 -11.19
C PHE A 429 -9.28 5.59 -11.60
N ILE A 430 -8.11 6.22 -11.74
CA ILE A 430 -8.01 7.63 -12.17
C ILE A 430 -8.68 7.83 -13.52
N PHE A 431 -8.31 7.02 -14.52
CA PHE A 431 -8.86 7.14 -15.87
C PHE A 431 -10.33 6.71 -15.92
N GLY A 432 -10.72 5.69 -15.15
CA GLY A 432 -12.10 5.25 -15.00
C GLY A 432 -13.01 6.33 -14.43
N PHE A 433 -12.60 7.00 -13.35
CA PHE A 433 -13.33 8.12 -12.76
C PHE A 433 -13.35 9.35 -13.68
N SER A 434 -12.25 9.65 -14.39
CA SER A 434 -12.23 10.71 -15.41
C SER A 434 -13.27 10.45 -16.50
N ALA A 435 -13.32 9.22 -17.03
CA ALA A 435 -14.32 8.81 -18.02
C ALA A 435 -15.76 8.84 -17.45
N LEU A 436 -15.97 8.37 -16.21
CA LEU A 436 -17.26 8.40 -15.52
C LEU A 436 -17.75 9.85 -15.31
N SER A 437 -16.87 10.77 -14.92
CA SER A 437 -17.23 12.18 -14.73
C SER A 437 -17.71 12.82 -16.03
N LYS A 438 -17.00 12.58 -17.14
CA LYS A 438 -17.38 13.05 -18.48
C LYS A 438 -18.68 12.41 -18.96
N TYR A 439 -18.84 11.11 -18.74
CA TYR A 439 -20.07 10.37 -19.03
C TYR A 439 -21.27 10.93 -18.25
N ARG A 440 -21.13 11.15 -16.94
CA ARG A 440 -22.19 11.72 -16.10
C ARG A 440 -22.51 13.14 -16.54
N TYR A 441 -21.50 13.97 -16.74
CA TYR A 441 -21.69 15.34 -17.16
C TYR A 441 -22.46 15.45 -18.48
N MET A 442 -22.14 14.61 -19.48
CA MET A 442 -22.88 14.58 -20.75
C MET A 442 -24.38 14.38 -20.52
N VAL A 443 -24.77 13.41 -19.69
CA VAL A 443 -26.18 13.15 -19.38
C VAL A 443 -26.77 14.31 -18.57
N THR A 444 -26.04 14.87 -17.61
CA THR A 444 -26.48 16.04 -16.83
C THR A 444 -26.72 17.26 -17.72
N SER A 445 -25.82 17.58 -18.66
CA SER A 445 -26.01 18.66 -19.62
C SER A 445 -27.30 18.49 -20.42
N MET A 446 -27.62 17.25 -20.81
CA MET A 446 -28.88 16.96 -21.49
C MET A 446 -30.09 17.15 -20.58
N ARG A 447 -30.00 16.95 -19.25
CA ARG A 447 -31.15 17.15 -18.34
C ARG A 447 -31.64 18.59 -18.27
N HIS A 448 -30.81 19.54 -18.68
CA HIS A 448 -31.15 20.96 -18.75
C HIS A 448 -31.89 21.35 -20.05
N LEU A 449 -32.12 20.41 -20.97
CA LEU A 449 -32.94 20.63 -22.16
C LEU A 449 -34.35 20.07 -21.96
N SER A 450 -35.37 20.87 -22.30
CA SER A 450 -36.75 20.39 -22.41
C SER A 450 -36.87 19.33 -23.51
N ASP A 451 -37.95 18.55 -23.52
CA ASP A 451 -38.17 17.55 -24.58
C ASP A 451 -38.31 18.18 -25.97
N MET A 452 -39.02 19.33 -26.07
CA MET A 452 -39.08 20.09 -27.32
C MET A 452 -37.70 20.59 -27.77
N ASP A 453 -36.90 21.13 -26.84
CA ASP A 453 -35.58 21.65 -27.19
C ASP A 453 -34.62 20.55 -27.64
N TYR A 454 -34.73 19.38 -27.01
CA TYR A 454 -33.94 18.22 -27.39
C TYR A 454 -34.32 17.70 -28.78
N GLU A 455 -35.62 17.55 -29.06
CA GLU A 455 -36.13 17.09 -30.35
C GLU A 455 -35.78 18.06 -31.48
N GLN A 456 -35.91 19.37 -31.22
CA GLN A 456 -35.50 20.40 -32.17
C GLN A 456 -34.00 20.33 -32.46
N MET A 457 -33.15 20.23 -31.43
CA MET A 457 -31.71 20.09 -31.59
C MET A 457 -31.34 18.82 -32.37
N GLU A 458 -31.96 17.67 -32.11
CA GLU A 458 -31.72 16.44 -32.88
C GLU A 458 -32.04 16.63 -34.36
N LYS A 459 -33.19 17.24 -34.66
CA LYS A 459 -33.60 17.52 -36.05
C LYS A 459 -32.63 18.48 -36.74
N GLU A 460 -32.15 19.51 -36.05
CA GLU A 460 -31.20 20.45 -36.62
C GLU A 460 -29.83 19.80 -36.86
N LEU A 461 -29.37 18.88 -36.00
CA LEU A 461 -28.13 18.11 -36.18
C LEU A 461 -28.13 17.22 -37.43
N GLU A 462 -29.31 16.81 -37.90
CA GLU A 462 -29.49 16.03 -39.12
C GLU A 462 -29.63 16.89 -40.38
N SER A 463 -29.74 18.21 -40.23
CA SER A 463 -29.91 19.13 -41.35
C SER A 463 -28.62 19.31 -42.18
N ALA A 464 -28.78 19.63 -43.46
CA ALA A 464 -27.65 19.91 -44.35
C ALA A 464 -26.88 21.20 -43.99
N ASN A 465 -27.49 22.09 -43.19
CA ASN A 465 -26.96 23.41 -42.85
C ASN A 465 -26.07 23.40 -41.58
N VAL A 466 -25.69 22.22 -41.09
CA VAL A 466 -24.86 22.07 -39.90
C VAL A 466 -23.40 22.37 -40.21
N THR A 467 -22.84 23.36 -39.52
CA THR A 467 -21.42 23.68 -39.60
C THR A 467 -20.64 22.88 -38.56
N ARG A 468 -19.64 22.13 -39.02
CA ARG A 468 -18.80 21.29 -38.15
C ARG A 468 -17.39 21.86 -38.04
N TYR A 469 -16.90 21.91 -36.81
CA TYR A 469 -15.57 22.35 -36.45
C TYR A 469 -14.76 21.20 -35.81
N PRO A 470 -13.43 21.33 -35.71
CA PRO A 470 -12.60 20.38 -34.97
C PRO A 470 -13.07 20.18 -33.53
N GLN A 471 -12.58 19.10 -32.91
CA GLN A 471 -12.94 18.72 -31.54
C GLN A 471 -14.43 18.43 -31.32
N ASN A 472 -15.14 18.02 -32.36
CA ASN A 472 -16.57 17.68 -32.34
C ASN A 472 -17.45 18.86 -31.86
N LEU A 473 -17.07 20.07 -32.24
CA LEU A 473 -17.88 21.27 -32.09
C LEU A 473 -18.80 21.41 -33.31
N ILE A 474 -20.09 21.57 -33.06
CA ILE A 474 -21.14 21.52 -34.06
C ILE A 474 -22.06 22.71 -33.83
N PHE A 475 -22.26 23.49 -34.89
CA PHE A 475 -23.16 24.63 -34.91
C PHE A 475 -24.37 24.30 -35.76
N THR A 476 -25.53 24.45 -35.14
CA THR A 476 -26.84 24.25 -35.76
C THR A 476 -27.52 25.59 -35.96
N GLU A 477 -28.81 25.60 -36.29
CA GLU A 477 -29.53 26.86 -36.49
C GLU A 477 -29.68 27.63 -35.18
N ASN A 478 -30.03 26.92 -34.10
CA ASN A 478 -30.36 27.50 -32.80
C ASN A 478 -29.44 27.05 -31.66
N TYR A 479 -28.67 25.97 -31.86
CA TYR A 479 -27.86 25.36 -30.80
C TYR A 479 -26.36 25.32 -31.12
N LEU A 480 -25.58 25.45 -30.06
CA LEU A 480 -24.20 25.03 -29.98
C LEU A 480 -24.14 23.65 -29.31
N VAL A 481 -23.59 22.68 -30.04
CA VAL A 481 -23.39 21.32 -29.55
C VAL A 481 -21.90 20.99 -29.58
N HIS A 482 -21.35 20.62 -28.44
CA HIS A 482 -19.95 20.20 -28.32
C HIS A 482 -19.93 18.80 -27.74
N LEU A 483 -19.53 17.83 -28.55
CA LEU A 483 -19.48 16.42 -28.15
C LEU A 483 -18.06 16.04 -27.68
N HIS A 484 -17.95 14.92 -26.97
CA HIS A 484 -16.65 14.44 -26.51
C HIS A 484 -15.74 14.10 -27.72
N SER A 485 -14.57 14.74 -27.78
CA SER A 485 -13.52 14.49 -28.79
C SER A 485 -12.31 13.79 -28.18
N SER A 486 -11.67 12.91 -28.97
CA SER A 486 -10.49 12.12 -28.60
C SER A 486 -9.16 12.75 -29.01
N SER A 487 -9.09 14.08 -29.14
CA SER A 487 -7.82 14.73 -29.49
C SER A 487 -6.74 14.39 -28.44
N ILE A 488 -5.60 13.89 -28.92
CA ILE A 488 -4.37 13.61 -28.13
C ILE A 488 -3.71 14.88 -27.59
N TYR A 489 -4.04 16.03 -28.18
CA TYR A 489 -3.57 17.36 -27.75
C TYR A 489 -4.46 17.95 -26.65
N ARG A 490 -5.42 17.18 -26.14
CA ARG A 490 -6.42 17.63 -25.17
C ARG A 490 -6.01 17.16 -23.78
N ASP A 491 -5.70 18.12 -22.93
CA ASP A 491 -5.39 17.87 -21.52
C ASP A 491 -6.56 17.15 -20.84
N SER A 492 -6.35 15.87 -20.54
CA SER A 492 -7.33 14.99 -19.90
C SER A 492 -7.67 15.41 -18.48
N THR A 493 -6.90 16.37 -17.93
CA THR A 493 -7.07 16.88 -16.58
C THR A 493 -8.07 18.02 -16.48
N ASP A 494 -8.40 18.81 -17.51
CA ASP A 494 -9.16 20.05 -17.26
C ASP A 494 -10.69 19.92 -17.13
N LYS A 495 -11.33 20.70 -16.24
CA LYS A 495 -12.82 20.66 -16.01
C LYS A 495 -13.55 21.35 -17.17
N GLU A 496 -12.82 21.83 -18.16
CA GLU A 496 -13.28 22.91 -19.02
C GLU A 496 -13.63 22.47 -20.43
N SER A 497 -13.29 21.24 -20.85
CA SER A 497 -13.66 20.69 -22.17
C SER A 497 -14.85 19.74 -22.04
N LEU A 498 -15.98 20.32 -21.67
CA LEU A 498 -17.18 19.57 -21.34
C LEU A 498 -18.11 19.40 -22.54
N VAL A 499 -18.86 18.31 -22.52
CA VAL A 499 -19.95 18.07 -23.46
C VAL A 499 -21.04 19.13 -23.22
N LEU A 500 -21.23 20.02 -24.17
CA LEU A 500 -22.12 21.17 -24.05
C LEU A 500 -23.28 21.05 -25.04
N PHE A 501 -24.48 21.29 -24.54
CA PHE A 501 -25.67 21.48 -25.36
C PHE A 501 -26.33 22.77 -24.89
N THR A 502 -26.33 23.82 -25.71
CA THR A 502 -26.88 25.13 -25.31
C THR A 502 -27.50 25.84 -26.49
N LYS A 503 -28.57 26.59 -26.25
CA LYS A 503 -29.09 27.55 -27.22
C LYS A 503 -28.16 28.75 -27.30
N TYR A 504 -28.12 29.40 -28.46
CA TYR A 504 -27.40 30.67 -28.62
C TYR A 504 -27.95 31.79 -27.71
N SER A 505 -29.26 31.80 -27.43
CA SER A 505 -29.91 32.77 -26.52
C SER A 505 -29.38 32.75 -25.08
N ASP A 506 -28.83 31.61 -24.67
CA ASP A 506 -28.39 31.34 -23.30
C ASP A 506 -26.93 31.72 -23.09
N ILE A 507 -26.19 31.97 -24.18
CA ILE A 507 -24.82 32.47 -24.16
C ILE A 507 -24.88 33.99 -23.91
N LYS A 508 -24.22 34.43 -22.85
CA LYS A 508 -24.11 35.85 -22.48
C LYS A 508 -22.74 36.43 -22.76
N TRP A 509 -21.71 35.58 -22.80
CA TRP A 509 -20.33 35.99 -23.00
C TRP A 509 -19.60 35.01 -23.89
N ILE A 510 -18.77 35.55 -24.77
CA ILE A 510 -17.83 34.82 -25.62
C ILE A 510 -16.47 35.47 -25.40
N TYR A 511 -15.43 34.70 -25.10
CA TYR A 511 -14.10 35.28 -24.90
C TYR A 511 -12.98 34.34 -25.32
N PRO A 512 -11.83 34.89 -25.75
CA PRO A 512 -10.64 34.09 -26.05
C PRO A 512 -10.14 33.37 -24.79
N SER A 513 -9.79 32.10 -24.92
CA SER A 513 -9.20 31.26 -23.86
C SER A 513 -7.84 30.73 -24.27
N ASN A 514 -6.98 31.65 -24.73
CA ASN A 514 -5.63 31.34 -25.19
C ASN A 514 -4.79 30.78 -24.05
N ARG A 515 -3.98 29.75 -24.35
CA ARG A 515 -3.00 29.20 -23.41
C ARG A 515 -1.61 29.64 -23.82
N SER A 516 -0.82 30.00 -22.82
CA SER A 516 0.58 30.37 -23.01
C SER A 516 1.49 29.50 -22.15
N MET A 517 2.64 29.12 -22.69
CA MET A 517 3.73 28.48 -21.96
C MET A 517 4.97 29.36 -22.12
N ASN A 518 5.62 29.72 -21.02
CA ASN A 518 6.79 30.60 -21.02
C ASN A 518 6.56 31.93 -21.75
N GLY A 519 5.36 32.50 -21.64
CA GLY A 519 5.00 33.77 -22.30
C GLY A 519 4.61 33.66 -23.78
N THR A 520 4.77 32.49 -24.41
CA THR A 520 4.36 32.24 -25.81
C THR A 520 3.00 31.55 -25.85
N VAL A 521 2.07 32.06 -26.65
CA VAL A 521 0.77 31.43 -26.87
C VAL A 521 0.99 30.09 -27.59
N THR A 522 0.67 28.98 -26.92
CA THR A 522 0.77 27.62 -27.49
C THR A 522 -0.53 27.14 -28.11
N ASN A 523 -1.66 27.67 -27.63
CA ASN A 523 -2.99 27.32 -28.14
C ASN A 523 -3.90 28.54 -28.18
N TYR A 524 -4.62 28.74 -29.29
CA TYR A 524 -5.75 29.65 -29.35
C TYR A 524 -7.03 28.93 -28.91
N GLY A 525 -7.82 29.57 -28.06
CA GLY A 525 -9.02 28.97 -27.49
C GLY A 525 -10.22 29.90 -27.50
N ILE A 526 -11.42 29.32 -27.40
CA ILE A 526 -12.67 30.05 -27.24
C ILE A 526 -13.44 29.45 -26.07
N ALA A 527 -13.86 30.32 -25.15
CA ALA A 527 -14.78 30.02 -24.08
C ALA A 527 -16.11 30.73 -24.30
N VAL A 528 -17.18 30.09 -23.83
CA VAL A 528 -18.51 30.70 -23.71
C VAL A 528 -18.95 30.66 -22.26
N TYR A 529 -19.72 31.67 -21.87
CA TYR A 529 -20.37 31.72 -20.56
C TYR A 529 -21.83 32.15 -20.69
N GLY A 530 -22.65 31.57 -19.83
CA GLY A 530 -24.03 31.97 -19.62
C GLY A 530 -24.48 31.53 -18.21
N PRO A 531 -25.44 32.22 -17.59
CA PRO A 531 -25.87 31.92 -16.22
C PRO A 531 -26.29 30.44 -16.03
N GLN A 532 -26.94 29.87 -17.04
CA GLN A 532 -27.44 28.50 -17.03
C GLN A 532 -26.42 27.47 -17.56
N ILE A 533 -25.30 27.89 -18.14
CA ILE A 533 -24.27 26.97 -18.67
C ILE A 533 -22.99 26.99 -17.84
N GLY A 534 -22.65 28.11 -17.20
CA GLY A 534 -21.34 28.36 -16.61
C GLY A 534 -20.27 28.61 -17.70
N THR A 535 -19.01 28.70 -17.31
CA THR A 535 -17.90 28.83 -18.27
C THR A 535 -17.56 27.48 -18.89
N CYS A 536 -17.53 27.43 -20.23
CA CYS A 536 -17.16 26.24 -20.99
C CYS A 536 -16.17 26.59 -22.11
N ASN A 537 -15.03 25.89 -22.17
CA ASN A 537 -14.12 25.96 -23.33
C ASN A 537 -14.67 25.08 -24.45
N ILE A 538 -15.03 25.70 -25.57
CA ILE A 538 -15.67 25.02 -26.71
C ILE A 538 -14.66 24.65 -27.79
N LEU A 539 -13.50 25.31 -27.83
CA LEU A 539 -12.44 25.01 -28.79
C LEU A 539 -11.08 25.43 -28.23
N SER A 540 -10.04 24.63 -28.48
CA SER A 540 -8.64 24.99 -28.19
C SER A 540 -7.71 24.30 -29.18
N LEU A 541 -7.08 25.06 -30.07
CA LEU A 541 -6.24 24.55 -31.15
C LEU A 541 -4.81 25.06 -31.01
N PRO A 542 -3.80 24.29 -31.46
CA PRO A 542 -2.41 24.76 -31.50
C PRO A 542 -2.26 26.07 -32.28
N THR A 543 -1.22 26.83 -31.97
CA THR A 543 -0.89 28.08 -32.68
C THR A 543 -0.42 27.77 -34.10
N SER A 544 -1.34 27.79 -35.07
CA SER A 544 -1.04 27.74 -36.51
C SER A 544 -1.92 28.71 -37.29
N GLU A 545 -1.48 29.18 -38.45
CA GLU A 545 -2.26 30.13 -39.28
C GLU A 545 -3.64 29.55 -39.65
N LYS A 546 -3.68 28.26 -40.01
CA LYS A 546 -4.92 27.53 -40.28
C LYS A 546 -5.84 27.48 -39.06
N ASP A 547 -5.30 27.22 -37.88
CA ASP A 547 -6.09 27.13 -36.66
C ASP A 547 -6.62 28.50 -36.22
N VAL A 548 -5.87 29.58 -36.45
CA VAL A 548 -6.33 30.96 -36.24
C VAL A 548 -7.52 31.28 -37.14
N GLN A 549 -7.49 30.89 -38.41
CA GLN A 549 -8.64 31.06 -39.31
C GLN A 549 -9.87 30.29 -38.83
N ILE A 550 -9.68 29.06 -38.33
CA ILE A 550 -10.76 28.25 -37.75
C ILE A 550 -11.35 28.96 -36.51
N ILE A 551 -10.50 29.43 -35.60
CA ILE A 551 -10.90 30.16 -34.39
C ILE A 551 -11.69 31.42 -34.75
N ASN A 552 -11.21 32.22 -35.70
CA ASN A 552 -11.89 33.42 -36.17
C ASN A 552 -13.24 33.09 -36.82
N GLY A 553 -13.31 32.01 -37.60
CA GLY A 553 -14.56 31.52 -38.17
C GLY A 553 -15.59 31.15 -37.10
N VAL A 554 -15.16 30.46 -36.04
CA VAL A 554 -16.01 30.10 -34.90
C VAL A 554 -16.51 31.35 -34.16
N ILE A 555 -15.62 32.33 -33.90
CA ILE A 555 -15.99 33.60 -33.24
C ILE A 555 -17.03 34.34 -34.07
N ASN A 556 -16.79 34.53 -35.38
CA ASN A 556 -17.71 35.25 -36.26
C ASN A 556 -19.08 34.56 -36.33
N HIS A 557 -19.12 33.23 -36.37
CA HIS A 557 -20.38 32.49 -36.33
C HIS A 557 -21.12 32.74 -35.01
N LEU A 558 -20.43 32.67 -33.86
CA LEU A 558 -21.05 32.92 -32.56
C LEU A 558 -21.57 34.34 -32.41
N LEU A 559 -20.82 35.35 -32.85
CA LEU A 559 -21.24 36.75 -32.79
C LEU A 559 -22.46 37.02 -33.65
N SER A 560 -22.57 36.38 -34.83
CA SER A 560 -23.76 36.53 -35.68
C SER A 560 -25.01 35.86 -35.10
N LYS A 561 -24.84 34.73 -34.39
CA LYS A 561 -25.96 33.99 -33.76
C LYS A 561 -26.32 34.51 -32.36
N CYS A 562 -25.39 35.17 -31.68
CA CYS A 562 -25.55 35.70 -30.33
C CYS A 562 -25.30 37.22 -30.31
N PRO A 563 -26.12 38.05 -30.99
CA PRO A 563 -25.86 39.50 -31.10
C PRO A 563 -25.93 40.23 -29.76
N GLN A 564 -26.55 39.60 -28.74
CA GLN A 564 -26.67 40.13 -27.38
C GLN A 564 -25.53 39.64 -26.45
N ALA A 565 -24.66 38.74 -26.92
CA ALA A 565 -23.54 38.25 -26.12
C ALA A 565 -22.39 39.25 -26.12
N LEU A 566 -21.77 39.44 -24.96
CA LEU A 566 -20.58 40.29 -24.80
C LEU A 566 -19.35 39.54 -25.32
N PHE A 567 -18.53 40.22 -26.12
CA PHE A 567 -17.28 39.66 -26.64
C PHE A 567 -16.05 40.24 -25.94
N GLY A 568 -15.30 39.38 -25.23
CA GLY A 568 -14.10 39.76 -24.49
C GLY A 568 -14.36 40.68 -23.29
N TYR A 569 -13.28 41.02 -22.57
CA TYR A 569 -13.32 41.94 -21.42
C TYR A 569 -12.78 43.31 -21.86
N ASN A 570 -13.63 44.12 -22.50
CA ASN A 570 -13.30 45.46 -22.96
C ASN A 570 -14.12 46.53 -22.23
N ASP A 571 -13.73 47.80 -22.34
CA ASP A 571 -14.38 48.90 -21.61
C ASP A 571 -15.83 49.14 -22.05
N GLU A 572 -16.16 48.84 -23.30
CA GLU A 572 -17.54 48.88 -23.81
C GLU A 572 -18.44 47.87 -23.08
N ASN A 573 -17.94 46.66 -22.82
CA ASN A 573 -18.66 45.63 -22.10
C ASN A 573 -18.76 45.96 -20.59
N LYS A 574 -17.74 46.61 -20.00
CA LYS A 574 -17.82 47.11 -18.61
C LYS A 574 -18.94 48.13 -18.45
N GLN A 575 -19.04 49.09 -19.38
CA GLN A 575 -20.13 50.06 -19.40
C GLN A 575 -21.51 49.40 -19.56
N LYS A 576 -21.65 48.40 -20.43
CA LYS A 576 -22.91 47.64 -20.62
C LYS A 576 -23.35 46.87 -19.36
N LEU A 577 -22.43 46.57 -18.45
CA LEU A 577 -22.69 45.88 -17.19
C LEU A 577 -22.91 46.84 -16.01
N GLY A 578 -22.77 48.15 -16.23
CA GLY A 578 -22.85 49.16 -15.16
C GLY A 578 -21.66 49.08 -14.19
N MET A 579 -20.50 48.63 -14.65
CA MET A 579 -19.25 48.53 -13.88
C MET A 579 -18.28 49.68 -14.14
#